data_AF-A0A972DV55-F1
#
_entry.id   AF-A0A972DV55-F1
#
_cell.length_a   1.000
_cell.length_b   1.000
_cell.length_c   1.000
_cell.angle_alpha   90.00
_cell.angle_beta   90.00
_cell.angle_gamma   90.00
#
_symmetry.space_group_name_H-M   'P 1'
#
loop_
_entity.id
_entity.type
_entity.pdbx_description
1 polymer ?
#
loop_
_entity_poly.entity_id
_entity_poly.type
_entity_poly.pdbx_seq_one_letter_code
_entity_poly.pdbx_strand_id
1 'polypeptide(L)' 'MKMEKKDKIKLVALVVVAVMAIIIFLQNTEMAEARIFFLRIEMSRALLLILTFALGLLTGILVAMNFLRRKTKP' A
#
# COMPACT_ATOMS: atom_id res chain seq x y z
N MET A 1 -9.12 -15.82 -21.54
CA MET A 1 -8.40 -14.53 -21.71
C MET A 1 -6.90 -14.80 -21.74
N LYS A 2 -6.23 -14.67 -22.88
CA LYS A 2 -4.77 -14.83 -22.95
C LYS A 2 -4.12 -13.57 -22.37
N MET A 3 -3.40 -13.71 -21.25
CA MET A 3 -2.69 -12.58 -20.64
C MET A 3 -1.35 -12.37 -21.34
N GLU A 4 -1.09 -11.12 -21.73
CA GLU A 4 0.18 -10.68 -22.31
C GLU A 4 1.35 -10.89 -21.34
N LYS A 5 2.55 -11.12 -21.88
CA LYS A 5 3.76 -11.45 -21.09
C LYS A 5 4.08 -10.35 -20.06
N LYS A 6 3.83 -9.09 -20.42
CA LYS A 6 4.02 -7.91 -19.55
C LYS A 6 3.06 -7.89 -18.37
N ASP A 7 1.81 -8.28 -18.55
CA ASP A 7 0.80 -8.25 -17.49
C ASP A 7 1.00 -9.39 -16.49
N LYS A 8 1.53 -10.54 -16.94
CA LYS A 8 2.00 -11.60 -16.05
C LYS A 8 3.11 -11.11 -15.11
N ILE A 9 4.09 -10.36 -15.65
CA ILE A 9 5.19 -9.80 -14.84
C ILE A 9 4.66 -8.82 -13.79
N LYS A 10 3.74 -7.91 -14.18
CA LYS A 10 3.11 -6.99 -13.23
C LYS A 10 2.32 -7.71 -12.15
N LEU A 11 1.58 -8.76 -12.52
CA LEU A 11 0.81 -9.56 -11.57
C LEU A 11 1.72 -10.28 -10.57
N VAL A 12 2.80 -10.90 -11.06
CA VAL A 12 3.80 -11.54 -10.19
C VAL A 12 4.43 -10.53 -9.24
N ALA A 13 4.83 -9.36 -9.75
CA ALA A 13 5.38 -8.29 -8.91
C ALA A 13 4.39 -7.85 -7.82
N LEU A 14 3.10 -7.68 -8.18
CA LEU A 14 2.06 -7.32 -7.23
C LEU A 14 1.89 -8.39 -6.13
N VAL A 15 1.84 -9.66 -6.53
CA VAL A 15 1.70 -10.80 -5.60
C VAL A 15 2.91 -10.87 -4.65
N VAL A 16 4.12 -10.71 -5.17
CA VAL A 16 5.35 -10.72 -4.35
C VAL A 16 5.32 -9.58 -3.32
N VAL A 17 4.95 -8.37 -3.73
CA VAL A 17 4.83 -7.23 -2.82
C VAL A 17 3.75 -7.48 -1.76
N ALA A 18 2.61 -8.04 -2.13
CA ALA A 18 1.53 -8.36 -1.19
C ALA A 18 1.98 -9.42 -0.15
N VAL A 19 2.66 -10.48 -0.59
CA VAL A 19 3.17 -11.52 0.32
C VAL A 19 4.23 -10.95 1.26
N MET A 20 5.18 -10.16 0.75
CA MET A 20 6.18 -9.51 1.61
C MET A 20 5.53 -8.59 2.64
N ALA A 21 4.50 -7.82 2.25
CA ALA A 21 3.77 -6.96 3.18
C ALA A 21 3.20 -7.80 4.34
N ILE A 22 2.52 -8.91 4.04
CA ILE A 22 1.95 -9.84 5.04
C ILE A 22 3.04 -10.37 5.98
N ILE A 23 4.19 -10.78 5.45
CA ILE A 23 5.30 -11.29 6.26
C ILE A 23 5.82 -10.20 7.22
N ILE A 24 6.06 -8.99 6.69
CA ILE A 24 6.52 -7.85 7.50
C ILE A 24 5.50 -7.56 8.61
N PHE A 25 4.19 -7.62 8.33
CA PHE A 25 3.14 -7.45 9.34
C PHE A 25 3.23 -8.46 10.48
N LEU A 26 3.27 -9.76 10.13
CA LEU A 26 3.27 -10.84 11.11
C LEU A 26 4.54 -10.85 11.96
N GLN A 27 5.67 -10.43 11.40
CA GLN A 27 6.94 -10.32 12.12
C GLN A 27 7.01 -9.08 13.02
N ASN A 28 6.28 -8.01 12.71
CA ASN A 28 6.35 -6.73 13.42
C ASN A 28 5.10 -6.50 14.29
N THR A 29 4.75 -7.45 15.15
CA THR A 29 3.60 -7.32 16.07
C THR A 29 3.94 -6.62 17.39
N GLU A 30 5.21 -6.32 17.63
CA GLU A 30 5.69 -5.55 18.78
C GLU A 30 5.02 -4.17 18.89
N MET A 31 4.95 -3.62 20.10
CA MET A 31 4.44 -2.27 20.33
C MET A 31 5.39 -1.21 19.73
N ALA A 32 4.82 -0.16 19.17
CA ALA A 32 5.55 0.98 18.63
C ALA A 32 4.82 2.30 18.89
N GLU A 33 5.62 3.34 19.13
CA GLU A 33 5.14 4.70 19.30
C GLU A 33 5.02 5.38 17.93
N ALA A 34 3.79 5.73 17.52
CA ALA A 34 3.54 6.62 16.41
C ALA A 34 3.55 8.07 16.91
N ARG A 35 4.50 8.88 16.42
CA ARG A 35 4.49 10.33 16.66
C ARG A 35 4.01 11.08 15.42
N ILE A 36 2.86 11.72 15.52
CA ILE A 36 2.24 12.48 14.44
C ILE A 36 2.13 13.94 14.89
N PHE A 37 3.00 14.81 14.36
CA PHE A 37 3.18 16.19 14.83
C PHE A 37 3.44 16.25 16.34
N PHE A 38 2.42 16.57 17.14
CA PHE A 38 2.47 16.64 18.61
C PHE A 38 1.77 15.47 19.31
N LEU A 39 1.09 14.61 18.55
CA LEU A 39 0.34 13.47 19.06
C LEU A 39 1.26 12.25 19.16
N ARG A 40 1.21 11.56 20.30
CA ARG A 40 1.88 10.28 20.53
C ARG A 40 0.81 9.21 20.71
N ILE A 41 0.90 8.14 19.93
CA ILE A 41 -0.03 7.02 19.98
C ILE A 41 0.78 5.75 20.08
N GLU A 42 0.60 5.00 21.16
CA GLU A 42 1.14 3.65 21.30
C GLU A 42 0.20 2.68 20.59
N MET A 43 0.73 1.91 19.65
CA MET A 43 -0.03 0.89 18.91
C MET A 43 0.87 -0.27 18.52
N SER A 44 0.30 -1.38 18.05
CA SER A 44 1.14 -2.43 17.45
C SER A 44 1.79 -1.90 16.16
N ARG A 45 3.05 -2.26 15.91
CA ARG A 45 3.75 -1.94 14.65
C ARG A 45 2.95 -2.44 13.45
N ALA A 46 2.31 -3.60 13.58
CA ALA A 46 1.43 -4.14 12.56
C ALA A 46 0.28 -3.18 12.23
N LEU A 47 -0.41 -2.61 13.23
CA LEU A 47 -1.46 -1.63 12.99
C LEU A 47 -0.91 -0.36 12.29
N LEU A 48 0.25 0.14 12.74
CA LEU A 48 0.92 1.29 12.14
C LEU A 48 1.24 1.05 10.66
N LEU A 49 1.77 -0.13 10.34
CA LEU A 49 2.09 -0.52 8.98
C LEU A 49 0.83 -0.66 8.11
N ILE A 50 -0.32 -1.12 8.66
CA ILE A 50 -1.56 -1.32 7.88
C ILE A 50 -2.12 0.05 7.54
N LEU A 51 -2.15 0.95 8.52
CA LEU A 51 -2.63 2.31 8.34
C LEU A 51 -1.78 3.07 7.33
N THR A 52 -0.45 2.98 7.43
CA THR A 52 0.46 3.65 6.48
C THR A 52 0.36 3.07 5.07
N PHE A 53 0.28 1.75 4.92
CA PHE A 53 0.04 1.10 3.63
C PHE A 53 -1.31 1.51 3.03
N ALA A 54 -2.39 1.45 3.82
CA ALA A 54 -3.72 1.81 3.37
C ALA A 54 -3.80 3.28 2.92
N LEU A 55 -3.20 4.20 3.69
CA LEU A 55 -3.12 5.62 3.32
C LEU A 55 -2.33 5.81 2.02
N GLY A 56 -1.17 5.16 1.87
CA GLY A 56 -0.38 5.20 0.64
C GLY A 56 -1.12 4.62 -0.57
N LEU A 57 -1.82 3.50 -0.40
CA LEU A 57 -2.62 2.87 -1.45
C LEU A 57 -3.81 3.75 -1.86
N LEU A 58 -4.58 4.25 -0.89
CA LEU A 58 -5.73 5.12 -1.14
C LEU A 58 -5.30 6.41 -1.83
N THR A 59 -4.23 7.05 -1.36
CA THR A 59 -3.69 8.25 -2.01
C THR A 59 -3.18 7.95 -3.42
N GLY A 60 -2.48 6.84 -3.64
CA GLY A 60 -2.06 6.39 -4.96
C GLY A 60 -3.23 6.16 -5.93
N ILE A 61 -4.31 5.50 -5.45
CA ILE A 61 -5.53 5.29 -6.22
C ILE A 61 -6.20 6.63 -6.56
N LEU A 62 -6.36 7.53 -5.58
CA LEU A 62 -6.96 8.86 -5.79
C LEU A 62 -6.16 9.69 -6.82
N VAL A 63 -4.83 9.69 -6.71
CA VAL A 63 -3.94 10.37 -7.67
C VAL A 63 -4.09 9.75 -9.05
N ALA A 64 -4.04 8.42 -9.16
CA ALA A 64 -4.18 7.73 -10.43
C ALA A 64 -5.54 8.03 -11.09
N MET A 65 -6.65 7.98 -10.34
CA MET A 65 -7.98 8.30 -10.84
C MET A 65 -8.07 9.77 -11.32
N ASN A 66 -7.54 10.72 -10.55
CA ASN A 66 -7.56 12.13 -10.93
C ASN A 66 -6.67 12.44 -12.14
N PHE A 67 -5.50 11.78 -12.26
CA PHE A 67 -4.63 11.92 -13.43
C PHE A 67 -5.22 11.24 -14.67
N LEU A 68 -5.84 10.07 -14.52
CA LEU A 68 -6.46 9.35 -15.63
C LEU A 68 -7.68 10.11 -16.17
N ARG A 69 -8.45 10.79 -15.30
CA ARG A 69 -9.59 11.65 -15.68
C ARG A 69 -9.19 12.88 -16.50
N ARG A 70 -7.94 13.36 -16.38
CA ARG A 70 -7.44 14.51 -17.16
C ARG A 70 -7.03 14.14 -18.59
N LYS A 71 -6.77 12.86 -18.88
CA LYS A 71 -6.36 12.38 -20.22
C LYS A 71 -7.53 12.09 -21.17
N THR A 72 -8.77 12.25 -20.70
CA THR A 72 -9.99 11.88 -21.45
C THR A 72 -10.82 13.10 -21.89
N LYS A 73 -10.24 14.30 -21.96
CA LYS A 73 -10.81 15.37 -22.79
C LYS A 73 -10.12 15.32 -24.16
N PRO A 74 -10.89 15.25 -25.28
CA PRO A 74 -10.34 15.28 -26.63
C PRO A 74 -9.54 16.57 -26.89
#